data_AF-A0A1C7DQ39-F1
#
_entry.id   AF-A0A1C7DQ39-F1
#
_cell.length_a   1.000
_cell.length_b   1.000
_cell.length_c   1.000
_cell.angle_alpha   90.00
_cell.angle_beta   90.00
_cell.angle_gamma   90.00
#
_symmetry.space_group_name_H-M   'P 1'
#
loop_
_entity.id
_entity.type
_entity.pdbx_description
1 polymer ?
#
loop_
_entity_poly.entity_id
_entity_poly.type
_entity_poly.pdbx_seq_one_letter_code
_entity_poly.pdbx_strand_id
1 'polypeptide(L)'
;MKKRLFIFFSSLIALITIGYLIFLFMFYYEPTPSKDNVEEMVSAKDLTEFGEVEGSYLLTPRNYGFYNKDSIYIVEQYLEKGEEYDQQYVLIEEGLELTEDDKQTINQIHAKDELQAGYVDDLKVISKHRMSVYKNNEKVEENWLFKITYKYDEDYFLTFILPENIEESRFNFFTEGYEQFLNF
;
A
#
# COMPACT_ATOMS: atom_id res chain seq x y z
N MET A 1 29.60 47.24 0.85
CA MET A 1 29.21 46.07 0.02
C MET A 1 29.60 44.73 0.64
N LYS A 2 30.86 44.50 1.04
CA LYS A 2 31.32 43.21 1.60
C LYS A 2 30.49 42.65 2.77
N LYS A 3 30.09 43.49 3.74
CA LYS A 3 29.22 43.07 4.86
C LYS A 3 27.81 42.63 4.42
N ARG A 4 27.22 43.34 3.45
CA ARG A 4 25.90 42.99 2.90
C ARG A 4 25.96 41.69 2.10
N LEU A 5 27.04 41.49 1.34
CA LEU A 5 27.30 40.24 0.62
C LEU A 5 27.45 39.06 1.58
N PHE A 6 28.23 39.24 2.66
CA PHE A 6 28.44 38.21 3.68
C PHE A 6 27.12 37.81 4.35
N ILE A 7 26.32 38.78 4.79
CA ILE A 7 24.99 38.53 5.39
C ILE A 7 24.11 37.76 4.40
N PHE A 8 24.07 38.16 3.13
CA PHE A 8 23.28 37.47 2.10
C PHE A 8 23.70 36.00 1.93
N PHE A 9 25.00 35.72 1.83
CA PHE A 9 25.49 34.34 1.71
C PHE A 9 25.25 33.52 2.98
N SER A 10 25.41 34.10 4.16
CA SER A 10 25.10 33.43 5.43
C SER A 10 23.61 33.08 5.55
N SER A 11 22.72 34.00 5.16
CA SER A 11 21.28 33.75 5.13
C SER A 11 20.90 32.66 4.13
N LEU A 12 21.52 32.64 2.95
CA LEU A 12 21.27 31.62 1.93
C LEU A 12 21.70 30.23 2.41
N ILE A 13 22.88 30.11 3.03
CA ILE A 13 23.37 28.85 3.60
C ILE A 13 22.42 28.37 4.70
N ALA A 14 22.02 29.25 5.63
CA ALA A 14 21.09 28.89 6.70
C ALA A 14 19.76 28.38 6.15
N LEU A 15 19.24 28.99 5.08
CA LEU A 15 17.99 28.58 4.45
C LEU A 15 18.10 27.20 3.78
N ILE A 16 19.24 26.92 3.12
CA ILE A 16 19.54 25.61 2.55
C ILE A 16 19.68 24.56 3.65
N THR A 17 20.40 24.87 4.74
CA THR A 17 20.58 23.94 5.87
C THR A 17 19.26 23.62 6.55
N ILE A 18 18.40 24.62 6.79
CA ILE A 18 17.07 24.42 7.37
C ILE A 18 16.21 23.57 6.41
N GLY A 19 16.21 23.87 5.11
CA GLY A 19 15.48 23.08 4.13
C GLY A 19 15.94 21.62 4.10
N TYR A 20 17.26 21.39 4.15
CA TYR A 20 17.84 20.05 4.22
C TYR A 20 17.48 19.31 5.51
N LEU A 21 17.48 19.99 6.66
CA LEU A 21 17.10 19.39 7.94
C LEU A 21 15.61 19.05 7.99
N ILE A 22 14.74 19.90 7.43
CA ILE A 22 13.30 19.62 7.31
C ILE A 22 13.08 18.42 6.39
N PHE A 23 13.77 18.38 5.26
CA PHE A 23 13.73 17.24 4.33
C PHE A 23 14.15 15.94 5.04
N LEU A 24 15.31 15.94 5.72
CA LEU A 24 15.75 14.80 6.52
C LEU A 24 14.72 14.40 7.58
N PHE A 25 14.14 15.38 8.29
CA PHE A 25 13.12 15.09 9.29
C PHE A 25 11.91 14.38 8.66
N MET A 26 11.42 14.79 7.50
CA MET A 26 10.32 14.12 6.82
C MET A 26 10.65 12.66 6.46
N PHE A 27 11.86 12.39 5.95
CA PHE A 27 12.28 11.02 5.61
C PHE A 27 12.58 10.14 6.83
N TYR A 28 13.03 10.70 7.95
CA TYR A 28 13.38 9.94 9.16
C TYR A 28 12.22 9.79 10.15
N TYR A 29 11.16 10.62 10.07
CA TYR A 29 10.10 10.64 11.08
C TYR A 29 8.93 9.69 10.79
N GLU A 30 8.86 9.15 9.57
CA GLU A 30 7.96 8.07 9.18
C GLU A 30 8.75 6.76 9.19
N PRO A 31 8.92 6.10 10.36
CA PRO A 31 9.75 4.90 10.43
C PRO A 31 9.07 3.77 9.64
N THR A 32 9.78 3.24 8.66
CA THR A 32 9.49 1.94 8.07
C THR A 32 9.43 0.88 9.18
N PRO A 33 8.38 0.03 9.23
CA PRO A 33 8.32 -1.05 10.21
C PRO A 33 9.52 -2.00 10.09
N SER A 34 10.10 -2.39 11.22
CA SER A 34 11.14 -3.43 11.24
C SER A 34 10.56 -4.77 10.77
N LYS A 35 11.22 -5.39 9.78
CA LYS A 35 10.89 -6.72 9.29
C LYS A 35 10.77 -7.76 10.42
N ASP A 36 11.70 -7.74 11.38
CA ASP A 36 11.73 -8.73 12.48
C ASP A 36 10.47 -8.61 13.34
N ASN A 37 10.00 -7.38 13.61
CA ASN A 37 8.76 -7.14 14.36
C ASN A 37 7.54 -7.62 13.58
N VAL A 38 7.53 -7.41 12.27
CA VAL A 38 6.43 -7.86 11.41
C VAL A 38 6.38 -9.38 11.34
N GLU A 39 7.52 -10.05 11.17
CA GLU A 39 7.62 -11.52 11.19
C GLU A 39 7.09 -12.12 12.50
N GLU A 40 7.45 -11.51 13.64
CA GLU A 40 6.91 -11.91 14.94
C GLU A 40 5.39 -11.70 15.02
N MET A 41 4.90 -10.52 14.61
CA MET A 41 3.49 -10.16 14.67
C MET A 41 2.62 -11.08 13.81
N VAL A 42 3.00 -11.30 12.55
CA VAL A 42 2.20 -12.12 11.61
C VAL A 42 2.52 -13.61 11.70
N SER A 43 3.45 -13.99 12.60
CA SER A 43 3.92 -15.37 12.77
C SER A 43 4.39 -16.02 11.45
N ALA A 44 4.99 -15.23 10.55
CA ALA A 44 5.57 -15.67 9.29
C ALA A 44 7.08 -15.41 9.27
N LYS A 45 7.79 -16.09 8.38
CA LYS A 45 9.24 -15.96 8.22
C LYS A 45 9.59 -15.67 6.78
N ASP A 46 10.82 -15.22 6.58
CA ASP A 46 11.42 -14.94 5.27
C ASP A 46 10.64 -13.88 4.49
N LEU A 47 10.09 -12.90 5.21
CA LEU A 47 9.35 -11.80 4.61
C LEU A 47 10.31 -10.88 3.83
N THR A 48 9.88 -10.46 2.65
CA THR A 48 10.54 -9.45 1.84
C THR A 48 9.69 -8.19 1.84
N GLU A 49 10.31 -7.06 2.08
CA GLU A 49 9.67 -5.75 2.04
C GLU A 49 9.42 -5.32 0.60
N PHE A 50 8.27 -4.71 0.31
CA PHE A 50 7.98 -4.12 -1.00
C PHE A 50 7.51 -2.66 -0.95
N GLY A 51 7.42 -2.07 0.24
CA GLY A 51 7.20 -0.63 0.41
C GLY A 51 5.77 -0.24 0.82
N GLU A 52 5.42 1.02 0.55
CA GLU A 52 4.16 1.63 1.00
C GLU A 52 2.93 1.09 0.26
N VAL A 53 1.85 0.92 1.01
CA VAL A 53 0.54 0.52 0.52
C VAL A 53 -0.51 1.50 1.03
N GLU A 54 -1.23 2.16 0.13
CA GLU A 54 -2.39 2.95 0.53
C GLU A 54 -3.62 2.05 0.64
N GLY A 55 -4.30 2.11 1.78
CA GLY A 55 -5.53 1.37 2.00
C GLY A 55 -6.19 1.71 3.32
N SER A 56 -7.46 1.35 3.45
CA SER A 56 -8.39 1.83 4.48
C SER A 56 -8.84 0.76 5.48
N TYR A 57 -8.29 -0.46 5.37
CA TYR A 57 -8.60 -1.59 6.26
C TYR A 57 -7.82 -1.59 7.58
N LEU A 58 -6.82 -0.74 7.66
CA LEU A 58 -6.00 -0.51 8.83
C LEU A 58 -6.36 0.88 9.39
N LEU A 59 -6.04 1.13 10.66
CA LEU A 59 -6.33 2.37 11.38
C LEU A 59 -5.77 3.60 10.67
N THR A 60 -4.63 3.47 9.97
CA THR A 60 -4.07 4.56 9.19
C THR A 60 -4.17 4.30 7.67
N PRO A 61 -4.34 5.36 6.86
CA PRO A 61 -4.39 5.22 5.40
C PRO A 61 -3.03 4.85 4.79
N ARG A 62 -1.93 4.95 5.56
CA ARG A 62 -0.57 4.67 5.13
C ARG A 62 -0.08 3.39 5.77
N ASN A 63 0.00 2.34 4.97
CA ASN A 63 0.39 1.01 5.39
C ASN A 63 1.71 0.62 4.73
N TYR A 64 2.25 -0.49 5.18
CA TYR A 64 3.51 -1.00 4.69
C TYR A 64 3.40 -2.48 4.34
N GLY A 65 4.01 -2.84 3.22
CA GLY A 65 3.84 -4.11 2.55
C GLY A 65 5.05 -5.04 2.72
N PHE A 66 4.76 -6.28 3.10
CA PHE A 66 5.69 -7.40 3.14
C PHE A 66 5.10 -8.58 2.38
N TYR A 67 5.93 -9.46 1.84
CA TYR A 67 5.45 -10.67 1.16
C TYR A 67 6.41 -11.84 1.35
N ASN A 68 5.89 -13.04 1.14
CA ASN A 68 6.68 -14.23 0.88
C ASN A 68 6.12 -14.93 -0.37
N LYS A 69 6.53 -16.18 -0.61
CA LYS A 69 6.08 -16.95 -1.78
C LYS A 69 4.57 -17.23 -1.82
N ASP A 70 3.88 -17.18 -0.68
CA ASP A 70 2.50 -17.64 -0.55
C ASP A 70 1.52 -16.47 -0.30
N SER A 71 2.01 -15.37 0.29
CA SER A 71 1.14 -14.37 0.89
C SER A 71 1.75 -12.97 0.88
N ILE A 72 0.88 -11.98 0.77
CA ILE A 72 1.15 -10.57 1.03
C ILE A 72 0.62 -10.21 2.42
N TYR A 73 1.40 -9.46 3.17
CA TYR A 73 1.10 -8.96 4.50
C TYR A 73 1.17 -7.43 4.46
N ILE A 74 0.11 -6.78 4.91
CA ILE A 74 0.02 -5.32 4.97
C ILE A 74 -0.16 -4.95 6.44
N VAL A 75 0.69 -4.05 6.92
CA VAL A 75 0.78 -3.66 8.33
C VAL A 75 0.76 -2.14 8.46
N GLU A 76 0.48 -1.64 9.65
CA GLU A 76 0.56 -0.21 9.94
C GLU A 76 2.00 0.30 9.80
N GLN A 77 2.17 1.51 9.26
CA GLN A 77 3.50 2.13 9.21
C GLN A 77 4.03 2.48 10.63
N TYR A 78 3.14 2.70 11.60
CA TYR A 78 3.48 3.16 12.95
C TYR A 78 3.58 2.07 14.01
N LEU A 79 3.88 0.82 13.62
CA LEU A 79 3.99 -0.33 14.52
C LEU A 79 4.83 -0.06 15.79
N GLU A 80 5.91 0.71 15.68
CA GLU A 80 6.82 0.97 16.81
C GLU A 80 6.38 2.13 17.73
N LYS A 81 5.23 2.78 17.47
CA LYS A 81 4.78 3.98 18.20
C LYS A 81 3.60 3.75 19.16
N GLY A 82 3.10 2.52 19.34
CA GLY A 82 2.13 2.19 20.39
C GLY A 82 1.37 0.86 20.22
N GLU A 83 0.84 0.34 21.33
CA GLU A 83 0.08 -0.94 21.43
C GLU A 83 -1.23 -1.01 20.60
N GLU A 84 -1.62 0.10 19.95
CA GLU A 84 -2.82 0.14 19.13
C GLU A 84 -2.54 -0.32 17.68
N TYR A 85 -1.29 -0.19 17.23
CA TYR A 85 -0.88 -0.45 15.85
C TYR A 85 -0.24 -1.84 15.68
N ASP A 86 0.31 -2.41 16.75
CA ASP A 86 1.03 -3.71 16.78
C ASP A 86 0.11 -4.93 16.80
N GLN A 87 -1.21 -4.72 16.79
CA GLN A 87 -2.17 -5.81 16.89
C GLN A 87 -3.03 -5.98 15.65
N GLN A 88 -2.81 -5.22 14.56
CA GLN A 88 -3.65 -5.32 13.36
C GLN A 88 -2.82 -5.46 12.08
N TYR A 89 -3.18 -6.44 11.25
CA TYR A 89 -2.60 -6.61 9.93
C TYR A 89 -3.60 -7.21 8.95
N VAL A 90 -3.31 -7.07 7.66
CA VAL A 90 -4.05 -7.71 6.59
C VAL A 90 -3.19 -8.76 5.92
N LEU A 91 -3.77 -9.94 5.71
CA LEU A 91 -3.21 -11.04 4.95
C LEU A 91 -3.96 -11.14 3.62
N ILE A 92 -3.24 -11.15 2.51
CA ILE A 92 -3.77 -11.47 1.18
C ILE A 92 -3.06 -12.75 0.72
N GLU A 93 -3.83 -13.83 0.54
CA GLU A 93 -3.33 -15.13 0.09
C GLU A 93 -3.05 -15.13 -1.42
N GLU A 94 -2.30 -16.13 -1.88
CA GLU A 94 -2.05 -16.42 -3.30
C GLU A 94 -3.35 -16.39 -4.14
N GLY A 95 -3.21 -15.92 -5.39
CA GLY A 95 -4.33 -15.74 -6.29
C GLY A 95 -4.94 -17.05 -6.79
N LEU A 96 -6.26 -17.04 -6.92
CA LEU A 96 -7.00 -18.06 -7.66
C LEU A 96 -7.41 -17.53 -9.03
N GLU A 97 -7.46 -18.44 -10.01
CA GLU A 97 -8.01 -18.15 -11.33
C GLU A 97 -9.49 -17.73 -11.23
N LEU A 98 -9.88 -16.81 -12.11
CA LEU A 98 -11.26 -16.35 -12.23
C LEU A 98 -12.13 -17.44 -12.85
N THR A 99 -13.34 -17.63 -12.32
CA THR A 99 -14.32 -18.60 -12.83
C THR A 99 -15.54 -17.89 -13.41
N GLU A 100 -16.42 -18.64 -14.09
CA GLU A 100 -17.68 -18.07 -14.60
C GLU A 100 -18.60 -17.51 -13.49
N ASP A 101 -18.45 -18.00 -12.24
CA ASP A 101 -19.19 -17.48 -11.10
C ASP A 101 -18.78 -16.03 -10.76
N ASP A 102 -17.56 -15.62 -11.08
CA ASP A 102 -17.04 -14.28 -10.81
C ASP A 102 -17.53 -13.23 -11.83
N LYS A 103 -18.13 -13.67 -12.94
CA LYS A 103 -18.51 -12.82 -14.07
C LYS A 103 -19.42 -11.66 -13.67
N GLN A 104 -20.37 -11.91 -12.78
CA GLN A 104 -21.27 -10.85 -12.29
C GLN A 104 -20.48 -9.75 -11.56
N THR A 105 -19.58 -10.15 -10.66
CA THR A 105 -18.73 -9.24 -9.89
C THR A 105 -17.76 -8.48 -10.78
N ILE A 106 -17.16 -9.15 -11.77
CA ILE A 106 -16.30 -8.52 -12.78
C ILE A 106 -17.07 -7.45 -13.55
N ASN A 107 -18.30 -7.74 -13.98
CA ASN A 107 -19.15 -6.75 -14.65
C ASN A 107 -19.47 -5.55 -13.75
N GLN A 108 -19.67 -5.76 -12.45
CA GLN A 108 -19.88 -4.66 -11.49
C GLN A 108 -18.64 -3.78 -11.33
N ILE A 109 -17.45 -4.40 -11.27
CA ILE A 109 -16.17 -3.66 -11.25
C ILE A 109 -16.05 -2.79 -12.49
N HIS A 110 -16.27 -3.37 -13.68
CA HIS A 110 -16.23 -2.62 -14.93
C HIS A 110 -17.29 -1.52 -14.99
N ALA A 111 -18.45 -1.70 -14.34
CA ALA A 111 -19.56 -0.76 -14.36
C ALA A 111 -19.42 0.42 -13.39
N LYS A 112 -18.44 0.43 -12.46
CA LYS A 112 -18.30 1.52 -11.48
C LYS A 112 -17.76 2.78 -12.15
N ASP A 113 -18.49 3.88 -11.98
CA ASP A 113 -18.21 5.18 -12.60
C ASP A 113 -16.77 5.68 -12.39
N GLU A 114 -16.17 5.41 -11.23
CA GLU A 114 -14.80 5.85 -10.90
C GLU A 114 -13.73 5.21 -11.80
N LEU A 115 -13.95 3.96 -12.20
CA LEU A 115 -13.11 3.23 -13.15
C LEU A 115 -13.51 3.53 -14.60
N GLN A 116 -14.67 4.16 -14.82
CA GLN A 116 -15.20 4.51 -16.14
C GLN A 116 -15.04 5.99 -16.52
N ALA A 117 -14.73 6.89 -15.60
CA ALA A 117 -14.79 8.35 -15.79
C ALA A 117 -13.77 8.93 -16.80
N GLY A 118 -13.22 8.12 -17.70
CA GLY A 118 -12.39 8.53 -18.83
C GLY A 118 -10.92 8.71 -18.49
N TYR A 119 -10.51 8.38 -17.27
CA TYR A 119 -9.13 8.48 -16.81
C TYR A 119 -8.39 7.13 -16.79
N VAL A 120 -9.13 6.03 -16.90
CA VAL A 120 -8.62 4.67 -16.74
C VAL A 120 -8.84 3.89 -18.04
N ASP A 121 -7.75 3.44 -18.65
CA ASP A 121 -7.74 2.63 -19.87
C ASP A 121 -7.27 1.20 -19.57
N ASP A 122 -7.58 0.25 -20.47
CA ASP A 122 -7.08 -1.14 -20.43
C ASP A 122 -7.31 -1.87 -19.09
N LEU A 123 -8.43 -1.58 -18.41
CA LEU A 123 -8.80 -2.23 -17.15
C LEU A 123 -8.96 -3.75 -17.36
N LYS A 124 -8.17 -4.54 -16.65
CA LYS A 124 -8.20 -6.01 -16.65
C LYS A 124 -8.30 -6.54 -15.24
N VAL A 125 -9.25 -7.44 -15.01
CA VAL A 125 -9.34 -8.25 -13.80
C VAL A 125 -8.56 -9.54 -14.03
N ILE A 126 -7.57 -9.84 -13.18
CA ILE A 126 -6.58 -10.90 -13.42
C ILE A 126 -6.89 -12.16 -12.61
N SER A 127 -7.11 -11.98 -11.31
CA SER A 127 -7.26 -13.07 -10.34
C SER A 127 -8.09 -12.59 -9.15
N LYS A 128 -8.51 -13.52 -8.31
CA LYS A 128 -9.15 -13.21 -7.03
C LYS A 128 -8.32 -13.78 -5.88
N HIS A 129 -8.27 -13.04 -4.79
CA HIS A 129 -7.44 -13.34 -3.64
C HIS A 129 -8.31 -13.31 -2.40
N ARG A 130 -8.04 -14.23 -1.48
CA ARG A 130 -8.69 -14.20 -0.18
C ARG A 130 -7.93 -13.24 0.71
N MET A 131 -8.64 -12.27 1.26
CA MET A 131 -8.12 -11.30 2.20
C MET A 131 -8.69 -11.59 3.58
N SER A 132 -7.83 -11.55 4.60
CA SER A 132 -8.21 -11.68 6.01
C SER A 132 -7.63 -10.52 6.80
N VAL A 133 -8.47 -9.87 7.61
CA VAL A 133 -8.03 -8.87 8.58
C VAL A 133 -7.86 -9.55 9.92
N TYR A 134 -6.69 -9.41 10.52
CA TYR A 134 -6.37 -9.91 11.84
C TYR A 134 -6.30 -8.77 12.83
N LYS A 135 -6.94 -8.94 13.98
CA LYS A 135 -6.82 -8.05 15.14
C LYS A 135 -6.53 -8.87 16.38
N ASN A 136 -5.50 -8.52 17.13
CA ASN A 136 -5.04 -9.21 18.33
C ASN A 136 -4.79 -10.71 18.07
N ASN A 137 -4.19 -11.02 16.92
CA ASN A 137 -3.96 -12.38 16.41
C ASN A 137 -5.23 -13.22 16.15
N GLU A 138 -6.41 -12.60 16.16
CA GLU A 138 -7.67 -13.24 15.79
C GLU A 138 -8.14 -12.70 14.43
N LYS A 139 -8.60 -13.60 13.56
CA LYS A 139 -9.19 -13.19 12.29
C LYS A 139 -10.58 -12.59 12.55
N VAL A 140 -10.75 -11.32 12.21
CA VAL A 140 -11.99 -10.56 12.46
C VAL A 140 -12.84 -10.36 11.20
N GLU A 141 -12.21 -10.36 10.02
CA GLU A 141 -12.89 -10.14 8.75
C GLU A 141 -12.24 -11.00 7.66
N GLU A 142 -13.06 -11.43 6.69
CA GLU A 142 -12.60 -12.18 5.53
C GLU A 142 -13.42 -11.81 4.30
N ASN A 143 -12.75 -11.42 3.22
CA ASN A 143 -13.38 -11.06 1.96
C ASN A 143 -12.58 -11.54 0.75
N TRP A 144 -13.23 -11.53 -0.41
CA TRP A 144 -12.55 -11.73 -1.70
C TRP A 144 -12.17 -10.39 -2.32
N LEU A 145 -10.88 -10.20 -2.56
CA LEU A 145 -10.35 -9.10 -3.35
C LEU A 145 -10.13 -9.55 -4.79
N PHE A 146 -10.31 -8.62 -5.73
CA PHE A 146 -9.97 -8.83 -7.13
C PHE A 146 -8.71 -8.05 -7.47
N LYS A 147 -7.71 -8.74 -8.03
CA LYS A 147 -6.50 -8.11 -8.54
C LYS A 147 -6.81 -7.53 -9.91
N ILE A 148 -6.67 -6.22 -10.02
CA ILE A 148 -6.89 -5.48 -11.26
C ILE A 148 -5.60 -4.82 -11.72
N THR A 149 -5.48 -4.69 -13.03
CA THR A 149 -4.51 -3.78 -13.66
C THR A 149 -5.23 -2.80 -14.53
N TYR A 150 -4.70 -1.59 -14.61
CA TYR A 150 -5.24 -0.55 -15.46
C TYR A 150 -4.17 0.45 -15.82
N LYS A 151 -4.45 1.28 -16.82
CA LYS A 151 -3.58 2.36 -17.28
C LYS A 151 -4.17 3.71 -16.87
N TYR A 152 -3.36 4.57 -16.28
CA TYR A 152 -3.71 5.95 -15.92
C TYR A 152 -2.53 6.87 -16.26
N ASP A 153 -2.78 7.95 -17.00
CA ASP A 153 -1.74 8.92 -17.40
C ASP A 153 -0.45 8.28 -17.95
N GLU A 154 -0.62 7.37 -18.92
CA GLU A 154 0.46 6.59 -19.56
C GLU A 154 1.10 5.46 -18.74
N ASP A 155 0.91 5.42 -17.43
CA ASP A 155 1.48 4.42 -16.52
C ASP A 155 0.52 3.27 -16.19
N TYR A 156 1.07 2.08 -15.93
CA TYR A 156 0.31 0.91 -15.51
C TYR A 156 0.31 0.76 -13.99
N PHE A 157 -0.86 0.46 -13.44
CA PHE A 157 -1.10 0.27 -12.01
C PHE A 157 -1.65 -1.12 -11.73
N LEU A 158 -1.34 -1.64 -10.54
CA LEU A 158 -1.89 -2.89 -10.00
C LEU A 158 -2.55 -2.57 -8.66
N THR A 159 -3.77 -3.06 -8.47
CA THR A 159 -4.57 -2.76 -7.28
C THR A 159 -5.38 -3.98 -6.88
N PHE A 160 -5.52 -4.19 -5.59
CA PHE A 160 -6.48 -5.15 -5.05
C PHE A 160 -7.72 -4.40 -4.58
N ILE A 161 -8.87 -4.73 -5.17
CA ILE A 161 -10.14 -4.05 -4.88
C ILE A 161 -11.15 -4.98 -4.24
N LEU A 162 -11.91 -4.45 -3.27
CA LEU A 162 -13.15 -5.08 -2.81
C LEU A 162 -14.30 -4.60 -3.70
N PRO A 163 -15.03 -5.49 -4.38
CA PRO A 163 -16.08 -5.11 -5.32
C PRO A 163 -17.22 -4.29 -4.68
N GLU A 164 -17.58 -4.65 -3.45
CA GLU A 164 -18.72 -4.07 -2.74
C GLU A 164 -18.47 -2.59 -2.39
N ASN A 165 -17.23 -2.22 -2.04
CA ASN A 165 -16.93 -0.89 -1.49
C ASN A 165 -15.65 -0.24 -2.04
N ILE A 166 -15.46 -0.28 -3.37
CA ILE A 166 -14.26 0.23 -4.10
C ILE A 166 -13.72 1.60 -3.61
N GLU A 167 -14.58 2.53 -3.17
CA GLU A 167 -14.18 3.84 -2.62
C GLU A 167 -13.35 3.74 -1.32
N GLU A 168 -13.79 2.89 -0.40
CA GLU A 168 -13.28 2.78 0.97
C GLU A 168 -12.57 1.44 1.23
N SER A 169 -12.26 0.65 0.20
CA SER A 169 -11.82 -0.74 0.37
C SER A 169 -10.92 -1.21 -0.77
N ARG A 170 -9.83 -0.49 -0.98
CA ARG A 170 -8.78 -0.85 -1.94
C ARG A 170 -7.42 -0.81 -1.27
N PHE A 171 -6.52 -1.68 -1.74
CA PHE A 171 -5.10 -1.53 -1.51
C PHE A 171 -4.43 -1.16 -2.83
N ASN A 172 -3.94 0.07 -2.88
CA ASN A 172 -3.16 0.56 -4.01
C ASN A 172 -1.68 0.24 -3.75
N PHE A 173 -1.08 -0.49 -4.68
CA PHE A 173 0.33 -0.86 -4.61
C PHE A 173 1.07 0.10 -5.56
N PHE A 174 2.01 0.89 -5.04
CA PHE A 174 2.76 1.86 -5.83
C PHE A 174 4.14 1.31 -6.21
N THR A 175 4.74 1.86 -7.27
CA THR A 175 6.15 1.65 -7.62
C THR A 175 6.55 0.17 -7.79
N GLU A 176 7.44 -0.36 -6.95
CA GLU A 176 8.04 -1.70 -7.04
C GLU A 176 7.02 -2.85 -6.93
N GLY A 177 5.85 -2.60 -6.34
CA GLY A 177 4.78 -3.58 -6.21
C GLY A 177 4.17 -4.04 -7.55
N TYR A 178 4.20 -3.20 -8.59
CA TYR A 178 3.60 -3.57 -9.88
C TYR A 178 4.30 -4.77 -10.53
N GLU A 179 5.62 -4.67 -10.72
CA GLU A 179 6.40 -5.73 -11.38
C GLU A 179 6.44 -7.01 -10.52
N GLN A 180 6.54 -6.84 -9.20
CA GLN A 180 6.65 -7.94 -8.25
C GLN A 180 5.37 -8.78 -8.15
N PHE A 181 4.19 -8.14 -8.23
CA PHE A 181 2.90 -8.82 -7.99
C PHE A 181 2.04 -9.03 -9.23
N LEU A 182 2.54 -8.67 -10.43
CA LEU A 182 1.85 -8.96 -11.68
C LEU A 182 1.52 -10.45 -11.82
N ASN A 183 2.45 -11.33 -11.43
CA ASN A 183 2.32 -12.79 -11.51
C ASN A 183 2.03 -13.48 -10.16
N PHE A 184 1.74 -12.73 -9.10
CA PHE A 184 1.40 -13.25 -7.77
C PHE A 184 -0.05 -13.75 -7.69
#